data_AF-A0AAV6SPI9-F1
#
_entry.id   AF-A0AAV6SPI9-F1
#
_cell.length_a   1.000
_cell.length_b   1.000
_cell.length_c   1.000
_cell.angle_alpha   90.00
_cell.angle_beta   90.00
_cell.angle_gamma   90.00
#
_symmetry.space_group_name_H-M   'P 1'
#
loop_
_entity.id
_entity.type
_entity.pdbx_description
1 polymer ?
#
loop_
_entity_poly.entity_id
_entity_poly.type
_entity_poly.pdbx_seq_one_letter_code
_entity_poly.pdbx_strand_id
1 'polypeptide(L)' 'DVLTATNCMLSIESQVVMGPQQNTLARMAAFFACYYVFNLVYQEEASNTLKFIQ' A
#
# COMPACT_ATOMS: atom_id res chain seq x y z
N ASP A 1 -6.23 10.32 -20.92
CA ASP A 1 -6.67 8.98 -20.48
C ASP A 1 -6.40 8.76 -19.01
N VAL A 2 -7.44 8.43 -18.24
CA VAL A 2 -7.26 7.98 -16.85
C VAL A 2 -6.90 6.50 -16.92
N LEU A 3 -5.69 6.15 -16.48
CA LEU A 3 -5.25 4.75 -16.37
C LEU A 3 -6.04 4.07 -15.25
N THR A 4 -7.15 3.41 -15.60
CA THR A 4 -7.94 2.62 -14.65
C THR A 4 -7.28 1.26 -14.48
N ALA A 5 -6.42 1.11 -13.47
CA ALA A 5 -5.87 -0.19 -13.10
C ALA A 5 -7.01 -1.08 -12.57
N THR A 6 -7.62 -1.86 -13.47
CA THR A 6 -8.82 -2.64 -13.17
C THR A 6 -8.50 -3.87 -12.34
N ASN A 7 -7.28 -4.41 -12.50
CA ASN A 7 -6.74 -5.54 -11.77
C ASN A 7 -5.28 -5.25 -11.40
N CYS A 8 -4.99 -5.13 -10.11
CA CYS A 8 -3.62 -5.10 -9.60
C CYS A 8 -3.34 -6.33 -8.73
N MET A 9 -2.07 -6.73 -8.75
CA MET A 9 -1.51 -7.73 -7.85
C MET A 9 -0.58 -7.02 -6.88
N LEU A 10 -0.62 -7.43 -5.61
CA LEU A 10 0.36 -6.98 -4.62
C LEU A 10 1.41 -8.08 -4.48
N SER A 11 2.67 -7.71 -4.63
CA SER A 11 3.79 -8.59 -4.37
C SER A 11 4.67 -8.02 -3.26
N ILE A 12 5.15 -8.91 -2.38
CA ILE A 12 6.15 -8.62 -1.36
C ILE A 12 7.29 -9.61 -1.60
N GLU A 13 8.53 -9.12 -1.69
CA GLU A 13 9.73 -9.95 -1.89
C GLU A 13 9.59 -10.94 -3.05
N SER A 14 9.05 -10.47 -4.18
CA SER A 14 8.82 -11.27 -5.39
C SER A 14 7.79 -12.40 -5.24
N GLN A 15 7.07 -12.48 -4.13
CA GLN A 15 5.91 -13.37 -3.95
C GLN A 15 4.61 -12.59 -4.09
N VAL A 16 3.66 -13.11 -4.87
CA VAL A 16 2.33 -12.51 -5.00
C VAL A 16 1.53 -12.83 -3.74
N VAL A 17 1.35 -11.83 -2.90
CA VAL A 17 0.60 -11.95 -1.64
C VAL A 17 -0.89 -11.68 -1.85
N MET A 18 -1.26 -10.96 -2.91
CA MET A 18 -2.65 -10.83 -3.35
C MET A 18 -2.75 -10.87 -4.87
N GLY A 19 -3.56 -11.82 -5.36
CA GLY A 19 -3.88 -11.98 -6.78
C GLY A 19 -4.76 -10.84 -7.32
N PRO A 20 -5.08 -10.89 -8.62
CA PRO A 20 -5.78 -9.81 -9.31
C PRO A 20 -7.16 -9.59 -8.70
N GLN A 21 -7.40 -8.39 -8.19
CA GLN A 21 -8.69 -8.00 -7.63
C GLN A 21 -9.24 -6.73 -8.26
N GLN A 22 -10.56 -6.73 -8.42
CA GLN A 22 -11.34 -5.57 -8.82
C GLN A 22 -11.26 -4.46 -7.76
N ASN A 23 -11.52 -3.23 -8.16
CA ASN A 23 -11.57 -2.08 -7.25
C ASN A 23 -10.22 -1.74 -6.56
N THR A 24 -9.13 -1.96 -7.30
CA THR A 24 -7.74 -1.69 -6.87
C THR A 24 -7.56 -0.29 -6.27
N LEU A 25 -8.16 0.75 -6.86
CA LEU A 25 -7.99 2.13 -6.41
C LEU A 25 -8.46 2.33 -4.96
N ALA A 26 -9.63 1.79 -4.60
CA ALA A 26 -10.17 1.89 -3.25
C ALA A 26 -9.27 1.18 -2.22
N ARG A 27 -8.67 0.04 -2.60
CA ARG A 27 -7.75 -0.70 -1.73
C ARG A 27 -6.41 0.01 -1.54
N MET A 28 -5.85 0.58 -2.61
CA MET A 28 -4.64 1.40 -2.50
C MET A 28 -4.90 2.64 -1.65
N ALA A 29 -6.04 3.31 -1.83
CA ALA A 29 -6.44 4.44 -0.99
C ALA A 29 -6.57 4.04 0.49
N ALA A 30 -7.21 2.89 0.78
CA ALA A 30 -7.29 2.37 2.14
C ALA A 30 -5.91 2.04 2.73
N PHE A 31 -5.04 1.40 1.94
CA PHE A 31 -3.67 1.08 2.36
C PHE A 31 -2.85 2.33 2.71
N PHE A 32 -2.84 3.32 1.82
CA PHE A 32 -2.14 4.58 2.07
C PHE A 32 -2.76 5.40 3.20
N ALA A 33 -4.09 5.37 3.37
CA ALA A 33 -4.75 6.00 4.50
C ALA A 33 -4.36 5.34 5.84
N CYS A 34 -4.33 4.01 5.90
CA CYS A 34 -3.84 3.27 7.06
C CYS A 34 -2.38 3.61 7.36
N TYR A 35 -1.53 3.65 6.34
CA TYR A 35 -0.12 4.04 6.48
C TYR A 35 0.04 5.48 7.00
N TYR A 36 -0.76 6.42 6.48
CA TYR A 36 -0.76 7.81 6.94
C TYR A 36 -1.20 7.94 8.40
N VAL A 37 -2.29 7.27 8.79
CA VAL A 37 -2.76 7.25 10.18
C VAL A 37 -1.73 6.61 11.10
N PHE A 38 -1.11 5.51 10.67
CA PHE A 38 -0.04 4.85 11.43
C PHE A 38 1.16 5.80 11.64
N ASN A 39 1.56 6.52 10.59
CA ASN A 39 2.63 7.52 10.68
C ASN A 39 2.31 8.68 11.63
N LEU A 40 1.03 9.06 11.79
CA LEU A 40 0.63 10.09 12.74
C LEU A 40 0.61 9.59 14.19
N VAL A 41 0.16 8.35 14.41
CA VAL A 41 -0.01 7.80 15.78
C VAL A 41 1.30 7.24 16.33
N TYR A 42 2.14 6.66 15.48
CA TYR A 42 3.38 5.97 15.86
C TYR A 42 4.58 6.62 15.16
N GLN A 43 4.74 7.92 15.35
CA GLN A 43 5.69 8.73 14.58
C GLN A 43 7.15 8.25 14.74
N GLU A 44 7.51 7.69 15.90
CA GLU A 44 8.86 7.17 16.19
C GLU A 44 9.10 5.80 15.53
N GLU A 45 8.12 4.89 15.57
CA GLU A 45 8.19 3.57 14.93
C GLU A 45 8.00 3.65 13.41
N ALA A 46 7.20 4.59 12.93
CA ALA A 46 7.03 4.91 11.52
C ALA A 46 8.35 5.38 10.87
N SER A 47 9.15 6.16 11.59
CA SER A 47 10.49 6.59 11.16
C SER A 47 11.41 5.39 10.87
N ASN A 48 11.31 4.32 11.67
CA ASN A 48 12.06 3.09 11.43
C ASN A 48 11.51 2.26 10.26
N THR A 49 10.20 2.33 10.01
CA THR A 49 9.54 1.64 8.88
C THR A 49 9.88 2.31 7.54
N LEU A 50 10.01 3.64 7.52
CA LEU A 50 10.36 4.43 6.33
C LEU A 50 11.75 4.08 5.77
N LYS A 51 12.71 3.69 6.62
CA LYS A 51 14.04 3.22 6.21
C LYS A 51 14.03 1.87 5.49
N PHE A 52 12.93 1.12 5.54
CA PHE A 52 12.80 -0.19 4.90
C PHE A 52 12.20 -0.12 3.49
N ILE A 53 11.55 1.01 3.16
CA ILE A 53 10.87 1.23 1.87
C ILE A 53 11.68 2.14 0.93
N GLN A 54 12.50 3.05 1.47
CA GLN A 54 13.44 3.89 0.71
C GLN A 54 14.68 3.10 0.27
#